data_AF-A0A7X2MS20-F1
#
_entry.id   AF-A0A7X2MS20-F1
#
_cell.length_a   1.000
_cell.length_b   1.000
_cell.length_c   1.000
_cell.angle_alpha   90.00
_cell.angle_beta   90.00
_cell.angle_gamma   90.00
#
_symmetry.space_group_name_H-M   'P 1'
#
loop_
_entity.id
_entity.type
_entity.pdbx_description
1 polymer ?
#
loop_
_entity_poly.entity_id
_entity_poly.type
_entity_poly.pdbx_seq_one_letter_code
_entity_poly.pdbx_strand_id
1 'polypeptide(L)'
;PHYDLPESFTDEQLTLMLQKPLMLHDMQVTHLVIARDALNQWLQKGGEVRGKLNGIGFAQSLDLQVDAQHCLAIRDVSLQSSRLTLPGVSNSEPLPGEITEALDALESELRSQRHLFSQHQRCLFISDDWLARVETSLQDVAEQLKQARK
;
A
#
# COMPACT_ATOMS: atom_id res chain seq x y z
N PRO A 1 -25.97 -15.07 5.94
CA PRO A 1 -26.01 -14.66 4.52
C PRO A 1 -24.64 -14.98 3.92
N HIS A 2 -24.58 -15.82 2.88
CA HIS A 2 -23.30 -16.20 2.25
C HIS A 2 -22.95 -15.16 1.20
N TYR A 3 -21.76 -14.57 1.32
CA TYR A 3 -21.22 -13.66 0.33
C TYR A 3 -19.89 -14.24 -0.14
N ASP A 4 -19.71 -14.34 -1.45
CA ASP A 4 -18.45 -14.81 -2.03
C ASP A 4 -17.69 -13.63 -2.61
N LEU A 5 -16.37 -13.66 -2.43
CA LEU A 5 -15.47 -12.76 -3.12
C LEU A 5 -15.44 -13.13 -4.62
N PRO A 6 -15.54 -12.15 -5.54
CA PRO A 6 -15.42 -12.43 -6.97
C PRO A 6 -14.13 -13.20 -7.31
N GLU A 7 -14.20 -14.15 -8.25
CA GLU A 7 -13.04 -14.96 -8.68
C GLU A 7 -11.93 -14.13 -9.34
N SER A 8 -12.19 -12.85 -9.65
CA SER A 8 -11.23 -11.88 -10.16
C SER A 8 -10.10 -11.54 -9.19
N PHE A 9 -10.18 -11.99 -7.92
CA PHE A 9 -9.18 -11.73 -6.89
C PHE A 9 -8.30 -12.96 -6.64
N THR A 10 -7.13 -13.01 -7.27
CA THR A 10 -6.12 -14.06 -7.07
C THR A 10 -5.08 -13.73 -6.01
N ASP A 11 -5.01 -12.48 -5.55
CA ASP A 11 -3.98 -12.05 -4.59
C ASP A 11 -4.23 -12.59 -3.17
N GLU A 12 -3.15 -13.00 -2.50
CA GLU A 12 -3.21 -13.51 -1.12
C GLU A 12 -3.64 -12.43 -0.11
N GLN A 13 -3.31 -11.17 -0.41
CA GLN A 13 -3.64 -10.00 0.41
C GLN A 13 -4.43 -8.99 -0.41
N LEU A 14 -5.57 -8.58 0.12
CA LEU A 14 -6.48 -7.62 -0.49
C LEU A 14 -6.33 -6.27 0.20
N THR A 15 -5.98 -5.25 -0.57
CA THR A 15 -6.04 -3.86 -0.14
C THR A 15 -7.46 -3.34 -0.35
N LEU A 16 -8.06 -2.74 0.68
CA LEU A 16 -9.40 -2.15 0.65
C LEU A 16 -9.28 -0.69 1.08
N MET A 17 -9.68 0.24 0.22
CA MET A 17 -9.70 1.66 0.53
C MET A 17 -11.00 2.07 1.21
N LEU A 18 -10.91 2.98 2.17
CA LEU A 18 -12.08 3.58 2.80
C LEU A 18 -12.54 4.78 1.98
N GLN A 19 -13.82 4.85 1.62
CA GLN A 19 -14.40 6.04 0.96
C GLN A 19 -14.29 7.29 1.83
N LYS A 20 -14.43 7.11 3.15
CA LYS A 20 -14.22 8.16 4.15
C LYS A 20 -13.14 7.70 5.12
N PRO A 21 -12.04 8.46 5.29
CA PRO A 21 -11.02 8.10 6.26
C PRO A 21 -11.62 8.09 7.68
N LEU A 22 -11.25 7.07 8.46
CA LEU A 22 -11.71 6.89 9.84
C LEU A 22 -10.53 6.84 10.80
N MET A 23 -10.77 7.22 12.05
CA MET A 23 -9.79 7.13 13.12
C MET A 23 -9.90 5.77 13.80
N LEU A 24 -9.18 4.77 13.30
CA LEU A 24 -9.13 3.45 13.93
C LEU A 24 -7.89 3.36 14.81
N HIS A 25 -8.07 2.98 16.08
CA HIS A 25 -6.97 2.81 17.03
C HIS A 25 -6.06 4.06 17.15
N ASP A 26 -6.66 5.24 17.31
CA ASP A 26 -5.97 6.54 17.38
C ASP A 26 -5.13 6.89 16.14
N MET A 27 -5.35 6.22 15.01
CA MET A 27 -4.70 6.48 13.73
C MET A 27 -5.70 6.74 12.62
N GLN A 28 -5.41 7.71 11.76
CA GLN A 28 -6.21 7.96 10.56
C GLN A 28 -5.90 6.88 9.51
N VAL A 29 -6.90 6.05 9.21
CA VAL A 29 -6.80 4.94 8.27
C VAL A 29 -7.49 5.29 6.97
N THR A 30 -6.75 5.17 5.86
CA THR A 30 -7.22 5.41 4.49
C THR A 30 -7.44 4.12 3.73
N HIS A 31 -6.65 3.09 4.04
CA HIS A 31 -6.78 1.76 3.44
C HIS A 31 -6.42 0.67 4.45
N LEU A 32 -6.93 -0.53 4.20
CA LEU A 32 -6.75 -1.72 5.02
C LEU A 32 -6.17 -2.82 4.16
N VAL A 33 -5.31 -3.65 4.72
CA VAL A 33 -4.81 -4.85 4.05
C VAL A 33 -5.29 -6.07 4.83
N ILE A 34 -6.11 -6.89 4.19
CA ILE A 34 -6.74 -8.07 4.79
C ILE A 34 -6.35 -9.30 3.98
N ALA A 35 -6.03 -10.41 4.65
CA ALA A 35 -5.78 -11.68 3.97
C ALA A 35 -7.08 -12.20 3.32
N ARG A 36 -6.99 -12.65 2.07
CA ARG A 36 -8.15 -13.16 1.33
C ARG A 36 -8.87 -14.28 2.08
N ASP A 37 -8.13 -15.24 2.62
CA ASP A 37 -8.70 -16.36 3.37
C ASP A 37 -9.45 -15.91 4.62
N ALA A 38 -8.92 -14.91 5.34
CA ALA A 38 -9.57 -14.36 6.52
C ALA A 38 -10.87 -13.65 6.16
N LEU A 39 -10.86 -12.87 5.06
CA LEU A 39 -12.06 -12.20 4.56
C LEU A 39 -13.12 -13.22 4.07
N ASN A 40 -12.70 -14.26 3.35
CA ASN A 40 -13.61 -15.28 2.83
C ASN A 40 -14.24 -16.11 3.97
N GLN A 41 -13.43 -16.51 4.96
CA GLN A 41 -13.94 -17.17 6.16
C GLN A 41 -14.93 -16.28 6.93
N TRP A 42 -14.64 -14.99 7.04
CA TRP A 42 -15.53 -14.02 7.68
C TRP A 42 -16.85 -13.87 6.93
N LEU A 43 -16.83 -13.82 5.58
CA LEU A 43 -18.05 -13.72 4.79
C LEU A 43 -18.94 -14.98 4.87
N GLN A 44 -18.33 -16.17 4.99
CA GLN A 44 -19.05 -17.44 5.07
C GLN A 44 -19.59 -17.75 6.48
N LYS A 45 -18.74 -17.58 7.51
CA LYS A 45 -19.05 -18.00 8.89
C LYS A 45 -19.44 -16.84 9.79
N GLY A 46 -19.17 -15.59 9.39
CA GLY A 46 -19.18 -14.45 10.31
C GLY A 46 -18.06 -14.54 11.36
N GLY A 47 -17.89 -13.49 12.16
CA GLY A 47 -16.95 -13.47 13.28
C GLY A 47 -16.14 -12.18 13.34
N GLU A 48 -14.94 -12.27 13.95
CA GLU A 48 -13.96 -11.19 13.93
C GLU A 48 -13.02 -11.36 12.74
N VAL A 49 -12.77 -10.28 12.03
CA VAL A 49 -11.74 -10.19 10.98
C VAL A 49 -10.59 -9.35 11.50
N ARG A 50 -9.38 -9.70 11.07
CA ARG A 50 -8.19 -8.90 11.38
C ARG A 50 -7.56 -8.38 10.11
N GLY A 51 -7.16 -7.12 10.13
CA GLY A 51 -6.51 -6.45 9.01
C GLY A 51 -5.45 -5.48 9.47
N LYS A 52 -4.45 -5.25 8.61
CA LYS A 52 -3.43 -4.23 8.84
C LYS A 52 -4.00 -2.88 8.47
N LEU A 53 -3.81 -1.90 9.35
CA LEU A 53 -4.18 -0.51 9.10
C LEU A 53 -3.10 0.13 8.22
N ASN A 54 -3.49 0.77 7.11
CA ASN A 54 -2.59 1.39 6.12
C ASN A 54 -1.46 0.47 5.62
N GLY A 55 -1.69 -0.85 5.59
CA GLY A 55 -0.70 -1.85 5.19
C GLY A 55 0.50 -2.01 6.14
N ILE A 56 0.53 -1.28 7.25
CA ILE A 56 1.64 -1.26 8.20
C ILE A 56 1.25 -1.88 9.54
N GLY A 57 2.25 -2.44 10.24
CA GLY A 57 2.07 -3.01 11.57
C GLY A 57 1.37 -4.36 11.63
N PHE A 58 0.80 -4.65 12.81
CA PHE A 58 0.10 -5.90 13.11
C PHE A 58 -1.35 -5.87 12.63
N ALA A 59 -1.90 -7.05 12.33
CA ALA A 59 -3.31 -7.18 11.99
C ALA A 59 -4.16 -6.93 13.25
N GLN A 60 -4.95 -5.86 13.23
CA GLN A 60 -5.84 -5.45 14.32
C GLN A 60 -7.25 -5.97 14.04
N SER A 61 -8.03 -6.25 15.09
CA SER A 61 -9.43 -6.66 14.93
C SER A 61 -10.25 -5.49 14.37
N LEU A 62 -11.01 -5.74 13.31
CA LEU A 62 -11.81 -4.74 12.62
C LEU A 62 -13.30 -5.07 12.76
N ASP A 63 -14.12 -4.05 13.03
CA ASP A 63 -15.58 -4.18 13.01
C ASP A 63 -16.09 -4.00 11.57
N LEU A 64 -16.08 -5.10 10.81
CA LEU A 64 -16.66 -5.15 9.47
C LEU A 64 -18.15 -5.49 9.55
N GLN A 65 -18.93 -4.85 8.67
CA GLN A 65 -20.34 -5.12 8.46
C GLN A 65 -20.65 -5.10 6.97
N VAL A 66 -21.64 -5.90 6.56
CA VAL A 66 -22.18 -5.84 5.20
C VAL A 66 -23.39 -4.91 5.22
N ASP A 67 -23.31 -3.77 4.53
CA ASP A 67 -24.39 -2.80 4.40
C ASP A 67 -25.57 -3.39 3.60
N ALA A 68 -26.75 -2.76 3.66
CA ALA A 68 -27.96 -3.17 2.95
C ALA A 68 -27.81 -3.26 1.42
N GLN A 69 -26.74 -2.67 0.88
CA GLN A 69 -26.36 -2.68 -0.53
C GLN A 69 -25.35 -3.79 -0.88
N HIS A 70 -25.12 -4.75 0.04
CA HIS A 70 -24.14 -5.82 -0.10
C HIS A 70 -22.69 -5.33 -0.24
N CYS A 71 -22.41 -4.12 0.25
CA CYS A 71 -21.06 -3.55 0.30
C CYS A 71 -20.43 -3.78 1.67
N LEU A 72 -19.12 -4.03 1.70
CA LEU A 72 -18.35 -4.03 2.94
C LEU A 72 -18.27 -2.61 3.50
N ALA A 73 -18.61 -2.45 4.77
CA ALA A 73 -18.42 -1.22 5.51
C ALA A 73 -17.68 -1.52 6.81
N ILE A 74 -16.74 -0.65 7.18
CA ILE A 74 -16.04 -0.70 8.46
C ILE A 74 -16.63 0.32 9.41
N ARG A 75 -16.71 -0.03 10.69
CA ARG A 75 -17.19 0.84 11.75
C ARG A 75 -16.08 1.21 12.73
N ASP A 76 -16.03 2.48 13.11
CA ASP A 76 -15.13 2.98 14.16
C ASP A 76 -15.77 2.89 15.57
N VAL A 77 -14.98 3.08 16.64
CA VAL A 77 -15.41 3.23 18.04
C VAL A 77 -16.46 4.33 18.20
N SER A 78 -16.44 5.33 17.34
CA SER A 78 -17.45 6.41 17.27
C SER A 78 -18.74 6.01 16.54
N LEU A 79 -18.87 4.73 16.17
CA LEU A 79 -19.96 4.15 15.39
C LEU A 79 -20.09 4.71 13.97
N GLN A 80 -19.08 5.44 13.48
CA GLN A 80 -19.05 5.94 12.10
C GLN A 80 -18.77 4.79 11.14
N SER A 81 -19.65 4.58 10.17
CA SER A 81 -19.48 3.60 9.11
C SER A 81 -18.83 4.23 7.88
N SER A 82 -17.77 3.61 7.36
CA SER A 82 -17.16 3.96 6.09
C SER A 82 -17.20 2.76 5.15
N ARG A 83 -17.59 2.99 3.90
CA ARG A 83 -17.66 1.94 2.89
C ARG A 83 -16.27 1.62 2.38
N LEU A 84 -16.00 0.32 2.27
CA LEU A 84 -14.78 -0.20 1.70
C LEU A 84 -14.97 -0.38 0.20
N THR A 85 -14.05 0.19 -0.55
CA THR A 85 -13.92 0.04 -1.99
C THR A 85 -12.62 -0.64 -2.30
N LEU A 86 -12.63 -1.53 -3.29
CA LEU A 86 -11.39 -2.06 -3.81
C LEU A 86 -10.62 -0.93 -4.52
N PRO A 87 -9.28 -0.87 -4.41
CA PRO A 87 -8.46 -0.05 -5.30
C PRO A 87 -8.84 -0.48 -6.72
N GLY A 88 -9.35 0.46 -7.49
CA GLY A 88 -10.13 0.16 -8.69
C GLY A 88 -9.41 -0.75 -9.67
N VAL A 89 -10.05 -1.88 -9.99
CA VAL A 89 -10.07 -2.44 -11.35
C VAL A 89 -10.92 -1.53 -12.27
N SER A 90 -11.65 -0.57 -11.69
CA SER A 90 -12.45 0.46 -12.37
C SER A 90 -11.69 1.78 -12.46
N ASN A 91 -10.54 1.76 -13.13
CA ASN A 91 -10.01 2.83 -13.97
C ASN A 91 -8.57 2.44 -14.29
N SER A 92 -8.37 1.93 -15.49
CA SER A 92 -7.12 2.06 -16.24
C SER A 92 -6.83 3.55 -16.52
N GLU A 93 -6.89 4.40 -15.51
CA GLU A 93 -6.28 5.70 -15.61
C GLU A 93 -4.77 5.45 -15.49
N PRO A 94 -3.98 5.88 -16.49
CA PRO A 94 -2.53 5.90 -16.32
C PRO A 94 -2.24 6.64 -15.02
N LEU A 95 -1.20 6.21 -14.29
CA LEU A 95 -0.75 6.87 -13.05
C LEU A 95 -0.94 8.39 -13.21
N PRO A 96 -1.61 9.06 -12.25
CA PRO A 96 -1.88 10.49 -12.34
C PRO A 96 -0.64 11.24 -12.84
N GLY A 97 -0.82 12.15 -13.80
CA GLY A 97 0.30 12.87 -14.43
C GLY A 97 1.25 13.50 -13.41
N GLU A 98 0.69 14.03 -12.31
CA GLU A 98 1.44 14.57 -11.18
C GLU A 98 2.37 13.55 -10.52
N ILE A 99 1.92 12.31 -10.35
CA ILE A 99 2.75 11.23 -9.78
C ILE A 99 3.85 10.84 -10.77
N THR A 100 3.52 10.75 -12.05
CA THR A 100 4.51 10.44 -13.09
C THR A 100 5.59 11.52 -13.17
N GLU A 101 5.20 12.80 -13.18
CA GLU A 101 6.10 13.95 -13.18
C GLU A 101 6.96 14.00 -11.91
N ALA A 102 6.37 13.77 -10.74
CA ALA A 102 7.12 13.70 -9.49
C ALA A 102 8.12 12.53 -9.48
N LEU A 103 7.75 11.36 -10.04
CA LEU A 103 8.64 10.22 -10.18
C LEU A 103 9.76 10.49 -11.20
N ASP A 104 9.48 11.18 -12.31
CA ASP A 104 10.50 11.60 -13.29
C ASP A 104 11.49 12.61 -12.69
N ALA A 105 10.99 13.57 -11.90
CA ALA A 105 11.84 14.51 -11.17
C ALA A 105 12.74 13.78 -10.17
N LEU A 106 12.19 12.83 -9.40
CA LEU A 106 12.94 12.01 -8.44
C LEU A 106 13.99 11.13 -9.15
N GLU A 107 13.66 10.56 -10.31
CA GLU A 107 14.59 9.76 -11.11
C GLU A 107 15.74 10.63 -11.68
N SER A 108 15.44 11.86 -12.09
CA SER A 108 16.45 12.83 -12.54
C SER A 108 17.41 13.21 -11.41
N GLU A 109 16.88 13.48 -10.20
CA GLU A 109 17.67 13.75 -8.99
C GLU A 109 18.55 12.54 -8.63
N LEU A 110 18.02 11.33 -8.70
CA LEU A 110 18.78 10.11 -8.43
C LEU A 110 19.93 9.94 -9.44
N ARG A 111 19.68 10.20 -10.72
CA ARG A 111 20.71 10.14 -11.77
C ARG A 111 21.79 11.20 -11.58
N SER A 112 21.41 12.43 -11.20
CA SER A 112 22.37 13.51 -10.94
C SER A 112 23.26 13.18 -9.73
N GLN A 113 22.68 12.64 -8.65
CA GLN A 113 23.41 12.19 -7.47
C GLN A 113 24.36 11.03 -7.79
N ARG A 114 23.91 10.03 -8.57
CA ARG A 114 24.78 8.94 -9.06
C ARG A 114 25.92 9.48 -9.92
N HIS A 115 25.66 10.47 -10.77
CA HIS A 115 26.69 11.10 -11.59
C HIS A 115 27.75 11.81 -10.73
N LEU A 116 27.33 12.64 -9.76
CA LEU A 116 28.21 13.30 -8.81
C LEU A 116 29.02 12.28 -7.99
N PHE A 117 28.36 11.22 -7.51
CA PHE A 117 29.02 10.13 -6.79
C PHE A 117 30.09 9.45 -7.65
N SER A 118 29.77 9.12 -8.91
CA SER A 118 30.72 8.50 -9.85
C SER A 118 31.92 9.39 -10.17
N GLN A 119 31.74 10.71 -10.19
CA GLN A 119 32.82 11.67 -10.41
C GLN A 119 33.76 11.76 -9.19
N HIS A 120 33.20 11.66 -7.98
CA HIS A 120 33.92 11.77 -6.71
C HIS A 120 34.44 10.42 -6.18
N GLN A 121 34.09 9.30 -6.83
CA GLN A 121 34.50 7.94 -6.43
C GLN A 121 36.02 7.73 -6.45
N ARG A 122 36.78 8.58 -7.16
CA ARG A 122 38.25 8.53 -7.23
C ARG A 122 38.91 9.32 -6.09
N CYS A 123 38.49 9.08 -4.85
CA CYS A 123 39.11 9.67 -3.67
C CYS A 123 40.07 8.67 -3.00
N LEU A 124 41.36 9.01 -2.93
CA LEU A 124 42.42 8.20 -2.30
C LEU A 124 42.18 7.86 -0.81
N PHE A 125 41.24 8.54 -0.16
CA PHE A 125 40.98 8.46 1.29
C PHE A 125 39.67 7.74 1.66
N ILE A 126 38.93 7.22 0.67
CA ILE A 126 37.66 6.53 0.90
C ILE A 126 37.84 5.05 0.57
N SER A 127 37.40 4.18 1.47
CA SER A 127 37.42 2.72 1.28
C SER A 127 36.37 2.27 0.26
N ASP A 128 36.75 1.34 -0.63
CA ASP A 128 35.86 0.76 -1.66
C ASP A 128 34.61 0.08 -1.07
N ASP A 129 34.69 -0.47 0.15
CA ASP A 129 33.53 -1.05 0.85
C ASP A 129 32.43 -0.02 1.16
N TRP A 130 32.82 1.22 1.48
CA TRP A 130 31.85 2.30 1.71
C TRP A 130 31.20 2.72 0.40
N LEU A 131 31.98 2.75 -0.68
CA LEU A 131 31.48 3.10 -2.01
C LEU A 131 30.44 2.07 -2.50
N ALA A 132 30.72 0.79 -2.31
CA ALA A 132 29.79 -0.28 -2.66
C ALA A 132 28.46 -0.17 -1.91
N ARG A 133 28.48 0.13 -0.60
CA ARG A 133 27.27 0.31 0.21
C ARG A 133 26.41 1.48 -0.24
N VAL A 134 27.04 2.60 -0.63
CA VAL A 134 26.32 3.77 -1.16
C VAL A 134 25.68 3.44 -2.51
N GLU A 135 26.39 2.75 -3.41
CA GLU A 135 25.84 2.31 -4.70
C GLU A 135 24.65 1.36 -4.51
N THR A 136 24.73 0.40 -3.57
CA THR A 136 23.61 -0.49 -3.23
C THR A 136 22.40 0.29 -2.72
N SER A 137 22.60 1.26 -1.83
CA SER A 137 21.51 2.09 -1.32
C SER A 137 20.83 2.92 -2.42
N LEU A 138 21.60 3.44 -3.38
CA LEU A 138 21.04 4.18 -4.53
C LEU A 138 20.28 3.24 -5.49
N GLN A 139 20.75 2.00 -5.61
CA GLN A 139 20.09 0.98 -6.41
C GLN A 139 18.77 0.52 -5.78
N ASP A 140 18.72 0.35 -4.46
CA ASP A 140 17.48 0.00 -3.73
C ASP A 140 16.40 1.07 -3.93
N VAL A 141 16.76 2.36 -3.87
CA VAL A 141 15.84 3.47 -4.14
C VAL A 141 15.35 3.41 -5.59
N ALA A 142 16.21 3.08 -6.56
CA ALA A 142 15.81 2.92 -7.96
C ALA A 142 14.81 1.76 -8.15
N GLU A 143 15.00 0.65 -7.43
CA GLU A 143 14.08 -0.48 -7.47
C GLU A 143 12.72 -0.15 -6.84
N GLN A 144 12.71 0.56 -5.71
CA GLN A 144 11.47 1.05 -5.09
C GLN A 144 10.72 2.02 -6.01
N LEU A 145 11.43 2.93 -6.68
CA LEU A 145 10.87 3.83 -7.69
C LEU A 145 10.24 3.07 -8.86
N LYS A 146 10.89 2.00 -9.34
CA LYS A 146 10.35 1.13 -10.40
C LYS A 146 9.12 0.34 -9.93
N GLN A 147 9.09 -0.10 -8.67
CA GLN A 147 7.93 -0.75 -8.09
C GLN A 147 6.75 0.23 -7.94
N ALA A 148 7.00 1.48 -7.57
CA ALA A 148 5.96 2.51 -7.45
C ALA A 148 5.36 2.94 -8.81
N ARG A 149 6.11 2.76 -9.91
CA ARG A 149 5.64 3.01 -11.29
C ARG A 149 4.77 1.89 -11.86
N LYS A 150 4.78 0.71 -11.25
CA LYS A 150 4.19 -0.52 -11.79
C LYS A 150 2.81 -0.77 -11.19
#